data_AF-A0A6I2GQR8-F1
#
_entry.id   AF-A0A6I2GQR8-F1
#
_cell.length_a   1.000
_cell.length_b   1.000
_cell.length_c   1.000
_cell.angle_alpha   90.00
_cell.angle_beta   90.00
_cell.angle_gamma   90.00
#
_symmetry.space_group_name_H-M   'P 1'
#
loop_
_entity.id
_entity.type
_entity.pdbx_description
1 polymer ?
#
loop_
_entity_poly.entity_id
_entity_poly.type
_entity_poly.pdbx_seq_one_letter_code
_entity_poly.pdbx_strand_id
1 'polypeptide(L)'
;MRTPDDITERLWAFVRGDVPVPEFERWVYAEPRLESELGQALFLMAISTHFTDRAEVWSLRCALAAHARGRPSPDCCCIRLRTLDVVDMGHFQAPAPAFEAGREWSDGDVFRSLEQVAQRGDPYWWLWAARCRLCGQGWLIGQEERQNDVFCMLRLDARQLQDIVAQQQWPSDFDAYETLLRIGFDRGRRVRFAEPMTSSMNATIADLARARPGIAISEVARLLNLDLATATELARKAIGRDGVRITFDSEA
;
A
#
# COMPACT_ATOMS: atom_id res chain seq x y z
N MET A 1 7.61 -13.58 21.31
CA MET A 1 7.14 -13.11 19.99
C MET A 1 7.04 -14.32 19.09
N ARG A 2 5.85 -14.69 18.60
CA ARG A 2 5.72 -15.83 17.67
C ARG A 2 5.87 -15.28 16.25
N THR A 3 6.99 -15.58 15.61
CA THR A 3 7.13 -15.39 14.16
C THR A 3 6.30 -16.48 13.47
N PRO A 4 5.56 -16.17 12.39
CA PRO A 4 4.95 -17.21 11.57
C PRO A 4 6.00 -18.22 11.12
N ASP A 5 5.60 -19.49 10.98
CA ASP A 5 6.45 -20.46 10.29
C ASP A 5 6.63 -20.05 8.81
N ASP A 6 7.68 -20.59 8.19
CA ASP A 6 8.09 -20.26 6.82
C ASP A 6 6.99 -20.53 5.79
N ILE A 7 6.26 -21.63 5.95
CA ILE A 7 5.13 -22.03 5.11
C ILE A 7 3.99 -21.02 5.24
N THR A 8 3.59 -20.67 6.45
CA THR A 8 2.50 -19.72 6.72
C THR A 8 2.81 -18.35 6.13
N GLU A 9 4.03 -17.84 6.31
CA GLU A 9 4.42 -16.57 5.68
C GLU A 9 4.38 -16.67 4.16
N ARG A 10 4.87 -17.77 3.56
CA ARG A 10 4.87 -17.96 2.12
C ARG A 10 3.46 -18.05 1.54
N LEU A 11 2.54 -18.73 2.21
CA LEU A 11 1.12 -18.78 1.85
C LEU A 11 0.51 -17.37 1.88
N TRP A 12 0.71 -16.62 2.96
CA TRP A 12 0.18 -15.27 3.04
C TRP A 12 0.81 -14.34 2.00
N ALA A 13 2.12 -14.44 1.74
CA ALA A 13 2.79 -13.65 0.71
C ALA A 13 2.17 -13.92 -0.67
N PHE A 14 1.81 -15.16 -1.00
CA PHE A 14 1.06 -15.46 -2.23
C PHE A 14 -0.37 -14.94 -2.22
N VAL A 15 -1.11 -15.13 -1.12
CA VAL A 15 -2.48 -14.61 -0.95
C VAL A 15 -2.53 -13.11 -1.18
N ARG A 16 -1.58 -12.37 -0.60
CA ARG A 16 -1.47 -10.92 -0.70
C ARG A 16 -0.96 -10.46 -2.06
N GLY A 17 -0.29 -11.34 -2.82
CA GLY A 17 0.28 -11.04 -4.14
C GLY A 17 1.71 -10.53 -4.11
N ASP A 18 2.42 -10.71 -2.99
CA ASP A 18 3.84 -10.39 -2.84
C ASP A 18 4.74 -11.41 -3.57
N VAL A 19 4.22 -12.60 -3.86
CA VAL A 19 4.91 -13.67 -4.62
C VAL A 19 4.31 -13.80 -6.02
N PRO A 20 5.13 -13.74 -7.10
CA PRO A 20 4.69 -14.01 -8.46
C PRO A 20 4.10 -15.42 -8.59
N VAL A 21 3.04 -15.55 -9.38
CA VAL A 21 2.33 -16.82 -9.57
C VAL A 21 3.25 -17.98 -9.99
N PRO A 22 4.16 -17.83 -10.99
CA PRO A 22 5.06 -18.92 -11.39
C PRO A 22 6.07 -19.31 -10.30
N GLU A 23 6.40 -18.39 -9.40
CA GLU A 23 7.31 -18.68 -8.28
C GLU A 23 6.59 -19.48 -7.18
N PHE A 24 5.33 -19.14 -6.91
CA PHE A 24 4.51 -19.89 -5.96
C PHE A 24 4.19 -21.30 -6.47
N GLU A 25 3.85 -21.45 -7.75
CA GLU A 25 3.61 -22.75 -8.39
C GLU A 25 4.82 -23.68 -8.21
N ARG A 26 6.04 -23.21 -8.55
CA ARG A 26 7.26 -24.01 -8.34
C ARG A 26 7.47 -24.40 -6.89
N TRP A 27 7.16 -23.50 -5.95
CA TRP A 27 7.27 -23.79 -4.52
C TRP A 27 6.26 -24.84 -4.06
N VAL A 28 5.00 -24.78 -4.53
CA VAL A 28 3.95 -25.76 -4.22
C VAL A 28 4.39 -27.17 -4.59
N TYR A 29 5.05 -27.35 -5.73
CA TYR A 29 5.55 -28.66 -6.17
C TYR A 29 6.83 -29.11 -5.44
N ALA A 30 7.55 -28.20 -4.80
CA ALA A 30 8.85 -28.49 -4.19
C ALA A 30 8.82 -28.63 -2.66
N GLU A 31 7.79 -28.13 -1.96
CA GLU A 31 7.70 -28.14 -0.49
C GLU A 31 7.06 -29.44 0.03
N PRO A 32 7.84 -30.40 0.57
CA PRO A 32 7.33 -31.71 0.98
C PRO A 32 6.39 -31.67 2.19
N ARG A 33 6.44 -30.60 3.00
CA ARG A 33 5.57 -30.46 4.19
C ARG A 33 4.20 -29.87 3.84
N LEU A 34 3.99 -29.39 2.61
CA LEU A 34 2.82 -28.60 2.26
C LEU A 34 1.50 -29.37 2.43
N GLU A 35 1.48 -30.66 2.10
CA GLU A 35 0.29 -31.50 2.27
C GLU A 35 -0.09 -31.64 3.76
N SER A 36 0.87 -31.87 4.64
CA SER A 36 0.61 -31.96 6.08
C SER A 36 0.10 -30.65 6.67
N GLU A 37 0.54 -29.52 6.11
CA GLU A 37 0.15 -28.19 6.58
C GLU A 37 -1.24 -27.76 6.08
N LEU A 38 -1.54 -28.00 4.80
CA LEU A 38 -2.81 -27.59 4.18
C LEU A 38 -3.94 -28.60 4.42
N GLY A 39 -3.59 -29.87 4.66
CA GLY A 39 -4.48 -31.01 4.57
C GLY A 39 -4.74 -31.41 3.12
N GLN A 40 -5.14 -32.68 2.93
CA GLN A 40 -5.26 -33.32 1.62
C GLN A 40 -6.11 -32.53 0.61
N ALA A 41 -7.32 -32.08 1.02
CA ALA A 41 -8.24 -31.43 0.10
C ALA A 41 -7.69 -30.11 -0.48
N LEU A 42 -7.11 -29.26 0.38
CA LEU A 42 -6.56 -27.97 -0.04
C LEU A 42 -5.22 -28.13 -0.76
N PHE A 43 -4.41 -29.12 -0.37
CA PHE A 43 -3.20 -29.47 -1.10
C PHE A 43 -3.50 -29.93 -2.53
N LEU A 44 -4.47 -30.83 -2.71
CA LEU A 44 -4.92 -31.30 -4.03
C LEU A 44 -5.42 -30.13 -4.89
N MET A 45 -6.19 -29.21 -4.31
CA MET A 45 -6.60 -27.98 -5.00
C MET A 45 -5.39 -27.16 -5.45
N ALA A 46 -4.39 -26.96 -4.57
CA ALA A 46 -3.20 -26.18 -4.89
C ALA A 46 -2.38 -26.78 -6.03
N ILE A 47 -2.10 -28.09 -6.02
CA ILE A 47 -1.30 -28.75 -7.07
C ILE A 47 -2.06 -28.90 -8.40
N SER A 48 -3.39 -28.92 -8.36
CA SER A 48 -4.26 -29.07 -9.55
C SER A 48 -4.71 -27.74 -10.15
N THR A 49 -4.35 -26.62 -9.54
CA THR A 49 -4.72 -25.28 -10.02
C THR A 49 -4.04 -24.99 -11.36
N HIS A 50 -4.79 -24.53 -12.36
CA HIS A 50 -4.20 -23.99 -13.58
C HIS A 50 -3.66 -22.58 -13.32
N PHE A 51 -2.37 -22.48 -12.99
CA PHE A 51 -1.72 -21.21 -12.60
C PHE A 51 -1.68 -20.13 -13.68
N THR A 52 -2.02 -20.46 -14.93
CA THR A 52 -2.21 -19.47 -16.01
C THR A 52 -3.62 -18.86 -16.03
N ASP A 53 -4.60 -19.49 -15.39
CA ASP A 53 -5.98 -19.00 -15.29
C ASP A 53 -6.12 -18.07 -14.07
N ARG A 54 -6.50 -16.81 -14.32
CA ARG A 54 -6.65 -15.79 -13.27
C ARG A 54 -7.77 -16.12 -12.28
N ALA A 55 -8.86 -16.72 -12.73
CA ALA A 55 -10.00 -17.05 -11.88
C ALA A 55 -9.70 -18.25 -10.97
N GLU A 56 -8.96 -19.24 -11.47
CA GLU A 56 -8.50 -20.37 -10.65
C GLU A 56 -7.47 -19.91 -9.61
N VAL A 57 -6.47 -19.12 -10.02
CA VAL A 57 -5.49 -18.52 -9.09
C VAL A 57 -6.18 -17.67 -8.02
N TRP A 58 -7.18 -16.89 -8.41
CA TRP A 58 -7.99 -16.12 -7.49
C TRP A 58 -8.71 -17.01 -6.46
N SER A 59 -9.34 -18.09 -6.93
CA SER A 59 -10.04 -19.05 -6.07
C SER A 59 -9.10 -19.76 -5.10
N LEU A 60 -7.90 -20.14 -5.56
CA LEU A 60 -6.86 -20.71 -4.70
C LEU A 60 -6.43 -19.71 -3.61
N ARG A 61 -6.20 -18.44 -3.95
CA ARG A 61 -5.85 -17.41 -2.96
C ARG A 61 -6.93 -17.26 -1.89
N CYS A 62 -8.21 -17.27 -2.27
CA CYS A 62 -9.32 -17.22 -1.31
C CYS A 62 -9.32 -18.44 -0.37
N ALA A 63 -9.12 -19.64 -0.91
CA ALA A 63 -9.08 -20.87 -0.11
C ALA A 63 -7.89 -20.90 0.86
N LEU A 64 -6.70 -20.51 0.40
CA LEU A 64 -5.50 -20.40 1.23
C LEU A 64 -5.66 -19.34 2.33
N ALA A 65 -6.27 -18.19 2.02
CA ALA A 65 -6.55 -17.15 3.02
C ALA A 65 -7.51 -17.66 4.11
N ALA A 66 -8.57 -18.37 3.72
CA ALA A 66 -9.52 -18.96 4.66
C ALA A 66 -8.85 -20.00 5.57
N HIS A 67 -8.01 -20.87 5.01
CA HIS A 67 -7.23 -21.85 5.78
C HIS A 67 -6.26 -21.15 6.75
N ALA A 68 -5.49 -20.18 6.28
CA ALA A 68 -4.48 -19.51 7.09
C ALA A 68 -5.09 -18.69 8.24
N ARG A 69 -6.33 -18.22 8.12
CA ARG A 69 -7.08 -17.59 9.22
C ARG A 69 -7.49 -18.56 10.34
N GLY A 70 -7.71 -19.83 10.00
CA GLY A 70 -8.04 -20.86 10.99
C GLY A 70 -6.87 -21.24 11.88
N ARG A 71 -5.64 -20.84 11.51
CA ARG A 71 -4.43 -21.10 12.30
C ARG A 71 -4.29 -20.07 13.42
N PRO A 72 -3.69 -20.43 14.57
CA PRO A 72 -3.31 -19.46 15.59
C PRO A 72 -2.30 -18.45 15.02
N SER A 73 -2.77 -17.26 14.67
CA SER A 73 -1.95 -16.13 14.23
C SER A 73 -1.68 -15.20 15.43
N PRO A 74 -0.57 -14.43 15.43
CA PRO A 74 -0.50 -13.26 16.30
C PRO A 74 -1.73 -12.39 16.11
N ASP A 75 -2.21 -11.73 17.18
CA ASP A 75 -3.38 -10.84 17.16
C ASP A 75 -3.18 -9.57 16.29
N CYS A 76 -2.08 -9.47 15.53
CA CYS A 76 -1.79 -8.36 14.63
C CYS A 76 -2.17 -8.64 13.17
N CYS A 77 -2.47 -7.57 12.46
CA CYS A 77 -2.80 -7.58 11.04
C CYS A 77 -1.58 -7.64 10.09
N CYS A 78 -0.35 -7.55 10.61
CA CYS A 78 0.84 -7.38 9.77
C CYS A 78 1.05 -8.50 8.75
N ILE A 79 0.72 -9.75 9.08
CA ILE A 79 0.82 -10.88 8.13
C ILE A 79 -0.24 -10.83 7.02
N ARG A 80 -1.17 -9.88 7.05
CA ARG A 80 -2.21 -9.74 6.03
C ARG A 80 -1.98 -8.55 5.10
N LEU A 81 -1.05 -7.68 5.47
CA LEU A 81 -0.62 -6.52 4.68
C LEU A 81 0.48 -6.91 3.69
N ARG A 82 0.35 -6.42 2.46
CA ARG A 82 1.35 -6.58 1.40
C ARG A 82 2.69 -5.98 1.79
N THR A 83 3.75 -6.33 1.07
CA THR A 83 5.05 -5.67 1.22
C THR A 83 4.93 -4.17 0.98
N LEU A 84 4.21 -3.76 -0.07
CA LEU A 84 3.78 -2.38 -0.28
C LEU A 84 2.25 -2.38 -0.27
N ASP A 85 1.66 -1.69 0.70
CA ASP A 85 0.21 -1.65 0.87
C ASP A 85 -0.32 -0.24 1.11
N VAL A 86 -1.64 -0.11 1.00
CA VAL A 86 -2.37 1.13 1.26
C VAL A 86 -3.49 0.85 2.25
N VAL A 87 -3.52 1.62 3.32
CA VAL A 87 -4.56 1.56 4.36
C VAL A 87 -5.28 2.90 4.38
N ASP A 88 -6.58 2.90 4.16
CA ASP A 88 -7.39 4.12 4.19
C ASP A 88 -7.48 4.67 5.61
N MET A 89 -7.38 5.99 5.77
CA MET A 89 -7.52 6.67 7.05
C MET A 89 -8.99 6.76 7.42
N GLY A 90 -9.33 6.33 8.64
CA GLY A 90 -10.71 6.28 9.09
C GLY A 90 -11.56 5.20 8.42
N HIS A 91 -12.87 5.44 8.39
CA HIS A 91 -13.87 4.42 8.08
C HIS A 91 -14.42 4.57 6.65
N PHE A 92 -13.53 4.74 5.66
CA PHE A 92 -13.99 4.74 4.29
C PHE A 92 -14.45 3.33 3.89
N GLN A 93 -15.57 3.25 3.17
CA GLN A 93 -16.12 2.04 2.55
C GLN A 93 -15.22 1.48 1.44
N ALA A 94 -13.90 1.64 1.57
CA ALA A 94 -12.97 1.02 0.67
C ALA A 94 -13.16 -0.49 0.78
N PRO A 95 -13.37 -1.20 -0.33
CA PRO A 95 -13.52 -2.64 -0.29
C PRO A 95 -12.26 -3.21 0.34
N ALA A 96 -12.45 -4.02 1.39
CA ALA A 96 -11.38 -4.84 1.94
C ALA A 96 -10.71 -5.60 0.78
N PRO A 97 -9.41 -5.90 0.84
CA PRO A 97 -8.77 -6.78 -0.15
C PRO A 97 -9.69 -7.97 -0.39
N ALA A 98 -9.95 -8.38 -1.63
CA ALA A 98 -11.10 -9.27 -1.85
C ALA A 98 -10.97 -10.67 -1.20
N PHE A 99 -9.78 -11.05 -0.71
CA PHE A 99 -9.60 -12.20 0.19
C PHE A 99 -10.05 -11.95 1.64
N GLU A 100 -10.18 -10.71 2.09
CA GLU A 100 -10.74 -10.18 3.36
C GLU A 100 -12.23 -9.80 3.26
N ALA A 101 -12.90 -10.12 2.14
CA ALA A 101 -14.32 -9.84 1.97
C ALA A 101 -15.15 -10.46 3.12
N GLY A 102 -15.99 -9.64 3.77
CA GLY A 102 -16.85 -10.06 4.87
C GLY A 102 -16.40 -9.64 6.28
N ARG A 103 -15.27 -8.92 6.40
CA ARG A 103 -14.88 -8.25 7.66
C ARG A 103 -14.77 -6.76 7.45
N GLU A 104 -15.28 -6.00 8.41
CA GLU A 104 -15.01 -4.57 8.51
C GLU A 104 -13.53 -4.36 8.88
N TRP A 105 -12.78 -3.74 7.98
CA TRP A 105 -11.35 -3.45 8.16
C TRP A 105 -11.19 -1.95 8.33
N SER A 106 -10.54 -1.52 9.41
CA SER A 106 -10.21 -0.11 9.65
C SER A 106 -8.69 0.06 9.78
N ASP A 107 -8.22 1.28 9.58
CA ASP A 107 -6.90 1.70 10.03
C ASP A 107 -6.67 1.36 11.52
N GLY A 108 -7.69 1.57 12.37
CA GLY A 108 -7.65 1.20 13.78
C GLY A 108 -7.18 -0.24 14.02
N ASP A 109 -7.60 -1.21 13.20
CA ASP A 109 -7.15 -2.60 13.31
C ASP A 109 -5.68 -2.81 12.93
N VAL A 110 -5.19 -2.07 11.94
CA VAL A 110 -3.79 -2.13 11.51
C VAL A 110 -2.89 -1.48 12.56
N PHE A 111 -3.21 -0.24 12.94
CA PHE A 111 -2.36 0.60 13.78
C PHE A 111 -2.41 0.23 15.26
N ARG A 112 -3.43 -0.50 15.73
CA ARG A 112 -3.54 -0.96 17.14
C ARG A 112 -2.25 -1.60 17.67
N SER A 113 -1.61 -2.41 16.81
CA SER A 113 -0.40 -3.16 17.18
C SER A 113 0.90 -2.41 16.88
N LEU A 114 0.84 -1.32 16.12
CA LEU A 114 2.02 -0.58 15.68
C LEU A 114 2.42 0.47 16.71
N GLU A 115 3.71 0.58 16.95
CA GLU A 115 4.35 1.61 17.75
C GLU A 115 5.24 2.43 16.83
N GLN A 116 5.07 3.75 16.81
CA GLN A 116 5.98 4.65 16.09
C GLN A 116 7.33 4.64 16.80
N VAL A 117 8.39 4.28 16.07
CA VAL A 117 9.76 4.17 16.62
C VAL A 117 10.68 5.30 16.12
N ALA A 118 10.33 5.95 15.01
CA ALA A 118 11.05 7.10 14.49
C ALA A 118 10.13 7.96 13.62
N GLN A 119 10.42 9.26 13.54
CA GLN A 119 9.80 10.19 12.59
C GLN A 119 10.91 10.92 11.85
N ARG A 120 10.78 11.09 10.54
CA ARG A 120 11.84 11.74 9.75
C ARG A 120 11.85 13.26 9.97
N GLY A 121 10.68 13.86 10.15
CA GLY A 121 10.53 15.31 10.33
C GLY A 121 10.68 16.07 9.02
N ASP A 122 10.83 17.39 9.11
CA ASP A 122 10.88 18.27 7.94
C ASP A 122 12.08 17.96 7.01
N PRO A 123 11.90 18.08 5.68
CA PRO A 123 10.67 18.44 4.96
C PRO A 123 9.70 17.25 4.75
N TYR A 124 10.07 16.05 5.21
CA TYR A 124 9.33 14.78 5.03
C TYR A 124 8.36 14.53 6.18
N TRP A 125 7.56 15.54 6.56
CA TRP A 125 6.65 15.50 7.71
C TRP A 125 5.66 14.33 7.65
N TRP A 126 5.38 13.80 6.45
CA TRP A 126 4.53 12.64 6.22
C TRP A 126 5.19 11.29 6.50
N LEU A 127 6.50 11.23 6.74
CA LEU A 127 7.26 9.98 6.80
C LEU A 127 7.66 9.61 8.22
N TRP A 128 7.31 8.39 8.61
CA TRP A 128 7.68 7.81 9.90
C TRP A 128 7.87 6.30 9.79
N ALA A 129 8.49 5.72 10.80
CA ALA A 129 8.70 4.28 10.91
C ALA A 129 8.01 3.73 12.14
N ALA A 130 7.41 2.56 11.98
CA ALA A 130 6.71 1.84 13.02
C ALA A 130 7.29 0.44 13.22
N ARG A 131 7.08 -0.11 14.40
CA ARG A 131 7.32 -1.52 14.72
C ARG A 131 6.07 -2.12 15.32
N CYS A 132 5.65 -3.27 14.84
CA CYS A 132 4.57 -4.02 15.46
C CYS A 132 5.02 -4.58 16.82
N ARG A 133 4.30 -4.26 17.90
CA ARG A 133 4.58 -4.74 19.26
C ARG A 133 4.30 -6.24 19.44
N LEU A 134 3.53 -6.85 18.53
CA LEU A 134 3.13 -8.25 18.63
C LEU A 134 4.01 -9.21 17.82
N CYS A 135 4.38 -8.84 16.59
CA CYS A 135 5.20 -9.68 15.71
C CYS A 135 6.59 -9.10 15.39
N GLY A 136 6.88 -7.86 15.81
CA GLY A 136 8.17 -7.20 15.58
C GLY A 136 8.36 -6.65 14.17
N GLN A 137 7.42 -6.85 13.24
CA GLN A 137 7.51 -6.36 11.87
C GLN A 137 7.70 -4.83 11.83
N GLY A 138 8.75 -4.38 11.14
CA GLY A 138 8.99 -2.97 10.82
C GLY A 138 8.17 -2.50 9.63
N TRP A 139 7.74 -1.24 9.66
CA TRP A 139 7.01 -0.58 8.58
C TRP A 139 7.54 0.83 8.39
N LEU A 140 7.81 1.20 7.14
CA LEU A 140 7.93 2.59 6.71
C LEU A 140 6.53 3.06 6.31
N ILE A 141 6.13 4.23 6.79
CA ILE A 141 4.76 4.72 6.64
C ILE A 141 4.79 6.13 6.10
N GLY A 142 4.23 6.30 4.91
CA GLY A 142 3.99 7.58 4.27
C GLY A 142 2.53 7.98 4.43
N GLN A 143 2.30 9.12 5.07
CA GLN A 143 0.97 9.67 5.34
C GLN A 143 0.52 10.60 4.21
N GLU A 144 -0.45 10.18 3.41
CA GLU A 144 -1.08 11.01 2.38
C GLU A 144 -2.46 11.47 2.84
N GLU A 145 -2.46 12.49 3.68
CA GLU A 145 -3.68 13.06 4.28
C GLU A 145 -4.22 14.29 3.53
N ARG A 146 -3.54 14.73 2.48
CA ARG A 146 -3.99 15.94 1.77
C ARG A 146 -5.06 15.63 0.74
N GLN A 147 -5.05 14.45 0.12
CA GLN A 147 -5.89 14.16 -1.04
C GLN A 147 -6.73 12.90 -0.89
N ASN A 148 -6.11 11.75 -0.61
CA ASN A 148 -6.77 10.45 -0.65
C ASN A 148 -7.06 9.88 0.74
N ASP A 149 -6.58 10.54 1.81
CA ASP A 149 -6.71 10.06 3.19
C ASP A 149 -6.21 8.61 3.31
N VAL A 150 -4.93 8.38 2.98
CA VAL A 150 -4.33 7.03 3.00
C VAL A 150 -2.95 6.98 3.64
N PHE A 151 -2.68 5.87 4.32
CA PHE A 151 -1.34 5.47 4.72
C PHE A 151 -0.76 4.53 3.66
N CYS A 152 0.32 4.95 3.01
CA CYS A 152 1.17 4.07 2.22
C CYS A 152 2.13 3.35 3.17
N MET A 153 2.15 2.02 3.16
CA MET A 153 2.95 1.21 4.07
C MET A 153 3.93 0.35 3.28
N LEU A 154 5.21 0.42 3.63
CA LEU A 154 6.25 -0.45 3.09
C LEU A 154 6.85 -1.30 4.23
N ARG A 155 6.86 -2.62 4.04
CA ARG A 155 7.43 -3.57 4.98
C ARG A 155 8.95 -3.39 5.02
N LEU A 156 9.50 -3.22 6.22
CA LEU A 156 10.94 -3.12 6.45
C LEU A 156 11.50 -4.43 6.99
N ASP A 157 12.65 -4.86 6.50
CA ASP A 157 13.41 -5.90 7.17
C ASP A 157 14.04 -5.37 8.48
N ALA A 158 14.58 -6.29 9.28
CA ALA A 158 15.16 -5.95 10.58
C ALA A 158 16.36 -5.00 10.46
N ARG A 159 17.14 -5.10 9.38
CA ARG A 159 18.30 -4.24 9.13
C ARG A 159 17.85 -2.83 8.76
N GLN A 160 16.91 -2.69 7.84
CA GLN A 160 16.38 -1.38 7.43
C GLN A 160 15.77 -0.63 8.62
N LEU A 161 15.00 -1.33 9.47
CA LEU A 161 14.44 -0.71 10.68
C LEU A 161 15.54 -0.26 11.65
N GLN A 162 16.58 -1.08 11.83
CA GLN A 162 17.73 -0.73 12.66
C GLN A 162 18.52 0.46 12.09
N ASP A 163 18.71 0.51 10.77
CA ASP A 163 19.41 1.61 10.09
C ASP A 163 18.64 2.94 10.26
N ILE A 164 17.30 2.92 10.22
CA ILE A 164 16.47 4.10 10.54
C ILE A 164 16.66 4.52 11.99
N VAL A 165 16.47 3.61 12.95
CA VAL A 165 16.45 3.95 14.38
C VAL A 165 17.83 4.38 14.89
N ALA A 166 18.89 3.67 14.50
CA ALA A 166 20.24 3.89 15.02
C ALA A 166 21.06 4.89 14.20
N GLN A 167 20.84 4.97 12.89
CA GLN A 167 21.70 5.72 11.97
C GLN A 167 20.97 6.85 11.24
N GLN A 168 19.65 6.99 11.43
CA GLN A 168 18.83 7.95 10.68
C GLN A 168 18.95 7.76 9.16
N GLN A 169 19.17 6.52 8.72
CA GLN A 169 19.23 6.17 7.30
C GLN A 169 17.85 5.70 6.84
N TRP A 170 17.18 6.53 6.05
CA TRP A 170 15.82 6.29 5.58
C TRP A 170 15.82 5.72 4.16
N PRO A 171 14.98 4.71 3.86
CA PRO A 171 14.69 4.32 2.49
C PRO A 171 14.06 5.48 1.71
N SER A 172 14.41 5.62 0.44
CA SER A 172 13.95 6.73 -0.40
C SER A 172 12.56 6.52 -1.00
N ASP A 173 11.93 5.37 -0.74
CA ASP A 173 10.67 4.94 -1.36
C ASP A 173 9.56 5.98 -1.25
N PHE A 174 9.50 6.71 -0.14
CA PHE A 174 8.48 7.72 0.16
C PHE A 174 9.04 9.16 0.27
N ASP A 175 10.21 9.43 -0.31
CA ASP A 175 10.84 10.77 -0.26
C ASP A 175 10.09 11.81 -1.07
N ALA A 176 9.41 11.40 -2.14
CA ALA A 176 8.57 12.28 -2.94
C ALA A 176 7.11 12.11 -2.54
N TYR A 177 6.44 13.20 -2.16
CA TYR A 177 4.99 13.18 -1.87
C TYR A 177 4.17 12.66 -3.07
N GLU A 178 4.63 12.96 -4.29
CA GLU A 178 4.08 12.43 -5.54
C GLU A 178 4.02 10.90 -5.56
N THR A 179 5.01 10.22 -4.98
CA THR A 179 5.03 8.75 -4.92
C THR A 179 3.85 8.24 -4.10
N LEU A 180 3.47 8.92 -3.01
CA LEU A 180 2.30 8.55 -2.21
C LEU A 180 1.00 8.68 -3.00
N LEU A 181 0.83 9.80 -3.72
CA LEU A 181 -0.33 10.02 -4.61
C LEU A 181 -0.43 8.94 -5.68
N ARG A 182 0.70 8.59 -6.31
CA ARG A 182 0.76 7.53 -7.32
C ARG A 182 0.39 6.17 -6.73
N ILE A 183 0.93 5.81 -5.56
CA ILE A 183 0.61 4.55 -4.88
C ILE A 183 -0.88 4.46 -4.57
N GLY A 184 -1.48 5.53 -4.02
CA GLY A 184 -2.92 5.59 -3.77
C GLY A 184 -3.73 5.39 -5.05
N PHE A 185 -3.39 6.13 -6.11
CA PHE A 185 -4.02 6.01 -7.43
C PHE A 185 -3.94 4.60 -8.02
N ASP A 186 -2.75 3.99 -8.01
CA ASP A 186 -2.52 2.64 -8.55
C ASP A 186 -3.28 1.56 -7.77
N ARG A 187 -3.65 1.84 -6.51
CA ARG A 187 -4.53 1.00 -5.68
C ARG A 187 -6.01 1.36 -5.79
N GLY A 188 -6.36 2.17 -6.79
CA GLY A 188 -7.73 2.54 -7.10
C GLY A 188 -8.36 3.48 -6.08
N ARG A 189 -7.56 4.15 -5.24
CA ARG A 189 -8.06 5.15 -4.29
C ARG A 189 -8.31 6.45 -5.04
N ARG A 190 -9.57 6.88 -4.99
CA ARG A 190 -10.09 8.03 -5.74
C ARG A 190 -11.02 8.82 -4.85
N VAL A 191 -10.46 9.73 -4.06
CA VAL A 191 -11.26 10.70 -3.32
C VAL A 191 -11.52 11.90 -4.23
N ARG A 192 -12.76 12.39 -4.23
CA ARG A 192 -13.15 13.64 -4.90
C ARG A 192 -13.58 14.64 -3.86
N PHE A 193 -12.96 15.80 -3.87
CA PHE A 193 -13.40 16.91 -3.05
C PHE A 193 -14.72 17.45 -3.60
N ALA A 194 -15.65 17.76 -2.69
CA ALA A 194 -16.90 18.44 -3.07
C ALA A 194 -16.62 19.82 -3.66
N GLU A 195 -15.61 20.51 -3.13
CA GLU A 195 -15.17 21.83 -3.60
C GLU A 195 -13.64 21.84 -3.85
N PRO A 196 -13.19 21.38 -5.03
CA PRO A 196 -11.76 21.32 -5.35
C PRO A 196 -11.06 22.69 -5.23
N MET A 197 -11.75 23.76 -5.63
CA MET A 197 -11.18 25.11 -5.76
C MET A 197 -10.83 25.79 -4.43
N THR A 198 -11.41 25.36 -3.33
CA THR A 198 -11.23 25.90 -1.97
C THR A 198 -10.43 24.96 -1.06
N SER A 199 -9.94 23.85 -1.60
CA SER A 199 -9.27 22.79 -0.84
C SER A 199 -7.73 22.92 -0.81
N SER A 200 -7.09 21.96 -0.12
CA SER A 200 -5.64 21.75 -0.10
C SER A 200 -5.03 21.50 -1.48
N MET A 201 -5.83 21.18 -2.51
CA MET A 201 -5.37 20.87 -3.87
C MET A 201 -4.46 21.95 -4.47
N ASN A 202 -4.76 23.23 -4.26
CA ASN A 202 -3.93 24.32 -4.78
C ASN A 202 -2.49 24.22 -4.25
N ALA A 203 -2.34 23.93 -2.96
CA ALA A 203 -1.04 23.75 -2.33
C ALA A 203 -0.35 22.48 -2.84
N THR A 204 -1.09 21.37 -2.98
CA THR A 204 -0.54 20.12 -3.52
C THR A 204 -0.05 20.28 -4.95
N ILE A 205 -0.78 20.97 -5.83
CA ILE A 205 -0.34 21.24 -7.21
C ILE A 205 0.93 22.10 -7.22
N ALA A 206 0.99 23.14 -6.39
CA ALA A 206 2.18 23.97 -6.28
C ALA A 206 3.39 23.16 -5.79
N ASP A 207 3.21 22.30 -4.78
CA ASP A 207 4.29 21.44 -4.25
C ASP A 207 4.77 20.42 -5.30
N LEU A 208 3.86 19.81 -6.05
CA LEU A 208 4.20 18.92 -7.18
C LEU A 208 5.00 19.67 -8.25
N ALA A 209 4.57 20.87 -8.63
CA ALA A 209 5.25 21.66 -9.65
C ALA A 209 6.60 22.23 -9.16
N ARG A 210 6.79 22.45 -7.86
CA ARG A 210 8.10 22.78 -7.26
C ARG A 210 9.03 21.56 -7.28
N ALA A 211 8.51 20.39 -6.91
CA ALA A 211 9.28 19.14 -6.93
C ALA A 211 9.67 18.73 -8.36
N ARG A 212 8.78 18.96 -9.34
CA ARG A 212 9.05 18.69 -10.76
C ARG A 212 8.60 19.86 -11.65
N PRO A 213 9.45 20.88 -11.82
CA PRO A 213 9.12 22.04 -12.66
C PRO A 213 8.83 21.63 -14.10
N GLY A 214 7.66 21.98 -14.61
CA GLY A 214 7.19 21.61 -15.95
C GLY A 214 6.44 20.29 -16.02
N ILE A 215 6.00 19.73 -14.89
CA ILE A 215 5.04 18.61 -14.85
C ILE A 215 3.83 18.88 -15.77
N ALA A 216 3.41 17.86 -16.52
CA ALA A 216 2.28 17.96 -17.44
C ALA A 216 0.95 18.02 -16.67
N ILE A 217 0.01 18.83 -17.16
CA ILE A 217 -1.28 19.03 -16.50
C ILE A 217 -2.15 17.76 -16.49
N SER A 218 -2.11 16.94 -17.54
CA SER A 218 -2.75 15.61 -17.56
C SER A 218 -2.23 14.70 -16.46
N GLU A 219 -0.94 14.79 -16.13
CA GLU A 219 -0.35 13.99 -15.07
C GLU A 219 -0.76 14.48 -13.68
N VAL A 220 -0.79 15.81 -13.48
CA VAL A 220 -1.37 16.41 -12.26
C VAL A 220 -2.82 15.99 -12.09
N ALA A 221 -3.62 16.06 -13.15
CA ALA A 221 -5.03 15.65 -13.13
C ALA A 221 -5.17 14.19 -12.72
N ARG A 222 -4.35 13.29 -13.30
CA ARG A 222 -4.33 11.87 -12.96
C ARG A 222 -3.96 11.62 -11.49
N LEU A 223 -2.87 12.23 -11.01
CA LEU A 223 -2.38 12.04 -9.63
C LEU A 223 -3.37 12.52 -8.58
N LEU A 224 -4.13 13.58 -8.88
CA LEU A 224 -5.09 14.19 -7.97
C LEU A 224 -6.55 13.75 -8.22
N ASN A 225 -6.77 12.75 -9.09
CA ASN A 225 -8.10 12.25 -9.42
C ASN A 225 -9.07 13.33 -9.96
N LEU A 226 -8.53 14.31 -10.68
CA LEU A 226 -9.26 15.44 -11.27
C LEU A 226 -9.56 15.20 -12.75
N ASP A 227 -10.64 15.81 -13.24
CA ASP A 227 -10.77 16.05 -14.66
C ASP A 227 -9.80 17.15 -15.13
N LEU A 228 -9.49 17.16 -16.41
CA LEU A 228 -8.49 18.06 -16.99
C LEU A 228 -8.89 19.55 -16.86
N ALA A 229 -10.18 19.88 -16.91
CA ALA A 229 -10.65 21.25 -16.82
C ALA A 229 -10.44 21.79 -15.39
N THR A 230 -10.85 21.02 -14.38
CA THR A 230 -10.63 21.37 -12.96
C THR A 230 -9.14 21.48 -12.65
N ALA A 231 -8.32 20.52 -13.09
CA ALA A 231 -6.87 20.58 -12.90
C ALA A 231 -6.27 21.83 -13.54
N THR A 232 -6.70 22.17 -14.77
CA THR A 232 -6.23 23.36 -15.50
C THR A 232 -6.53 24.65 -14.75
N GLU A 233 -7.74 24.79 -14.19
CA GLU A 233 -8.10 25.98 -13.42
C GLU A 233 -7.26 26.12 -12.15
N LEU A 234 -7.08 25.03 -11.39
CA LEU A 234 -6.24 25.01 -10.20
C LEU A 234 -4.76 25.30 -10.54
N ALA A 235 -4.26 24.73 -11.63
CA ALA A 235 -2.90 24.97 -12.10
C ALA A 235 -2.67 26.44 -12.46
N ARG A 236 -3.63 27.11 -13.12
CA ARG A 236 -3.54 28.56 -13.38
C ARG A 236 -3.46 29.36 -12.09
N LYS A 237 -4.23 28.99 -11.07
CA LYS A 237 -4.16 29.63 -9.73
C LYS A 237 -2.79 29.40 -9.08
N ALA A 238 -2.27 28.18 -9.11
CA ALA A 238 -0.96 27.86 -8.57
C ALA A 238 0.17 28.63 -9.30
N ILE A 239 0.14 28.73 -10.62
CA ILE A 239 1.11 29.53 -11.39
C ILE A 239 1.03 31.00 -10.97
N GLY A 240 -0.18 31.58 -10.93
CA GLY A 240 -0.38 33.00 -10.61
C GLY A 240 0.00 33.37 -9.18
N ARG A 241 -0.31 32.50 -8.20
CA ARG A 241 -0.07 32.76 -6.77
C ARG A 241 1.32 32.34 -6.30
N ASP A 242 1.78 31.18 -6.74
CA ASP A 242 2.96 30.51 -6.20
C ASP A 242 4.15 30.51 -7.18
N GLY A 243 3.99 31.04 -8.40
CA GLY A 243 5.07 31.22 -9.38
C GLY A 243 5.66 29.92 -9.92
N VAL A 244 4.90 28.82 -9.86
CA VAL A 244 5.36 27.49 -10.28
C VAL A 244 5.27 27.28 -11.79
N ARG A 245 6.00 26.29 -12.32
CA ARG A 245 6.00 25.93 -13.74
C ARG A 245 5.21 24.64 -13.97
N ILE A 246 4.15 24.72 -14.76
CA ILE A 246 3.31 23.58 -15.18
C ILE A 246 3.18 23.64 -16.70
N THR A 247 3.29 22.49 -17.36
CA THR A 247 3.11 22.37 -18.81
C THR A 247 1.65 22.04 -19.09
N PHE A 248 0.97 22.89 -19.86
CA PHE A 248 -0.37 22.59 -20.35
C PHE A 248 -0.26 21.75 -21.61
N ASP A 249 -1.04 20.67 -21.66
CA ASP A 249 -1.14 19.86 -22.88
C ASP A 249 -1.73 20.75 -23.97
N SER A 250 -1.04 20.90 -25.10
CA SER A 250 -1.58 21.61 -26.25
C SER A 250 -2.87 20.94 -26.68
N GLU A 251 -3.93 21.74 -26.89
CA GLU A 251 -5.23 21.25 -27.39
C GLU A 251 -5.00 20.31 -28.59
N ALA A 252 -5.32 19.04 -28.39
CA ALA A 252 -5.32 18.02 -29.45
C ALA A 252 -6.68 17.99 -30.14
#